data_AF-A0A2P8G132-F1
#
_entry.id   AF-A0A2P8G132-F1
#
_cell.length_a   1.000
_cell.length_b   1.000
_cell.length_c   1.000
_cell.angle_alpha   90.00
_cell.angle_beta   90.00
_cell.angle_gamma   90.00
#
_symmetry.space_group_name_H-M   'P 1'
#
loop_
_entity.id
_entity.type
_entity.pdbx_description
1 polymer ?
#
loop_
_entity_poly.entity_id
_entity_poly.type
_entity_poly.pdbx_seq_one_letter_code
_entity_poly.pdbx_strand_id
1 'polypeptide(L)'
;MLLISKPLQEVILLNRANIIRPPIIITELAEFYAGLRRIAMTNYNSMLDQLKAGELSSSTIQKEEFLDFRAVLIARPDFKHFKGAAFHHGTTIYTYQEEAANNL
;
A
#
# COMPACT_ATOMS: atom_id res chain seq x y z
N MET A 1 -32.43 -3.18 -3.29
CA MET A 1 -32.19 -1.73 -3.20
C MET A 1 -30.71 -1.50 -2.92
N LEU A 2 -29.90 -1.33 -3.96
CA LEU A 2 -28.56 -0.74 -3.85
C LEU A 2 -28.69 0.68 -4.43
N LEU A 3 -28.62 1.70 -3.58
CA LEU A 3 -28.52 3.08 -4.05
C LEU A 3 -27.08 3.32 -4.52
N ILE A 4 -26.85 3.03 -5.79
CA ILE A 4 -25.67 3.54 -6.47
C ILE A 4 -25.87 5.06 -6.59
N SER A 5 -24.89 5.84 -6.13
CA SER A 5 -24.96 7.30 -6.21
C SER A 5 -25.17 7.71 -7.67
N LYS A 6 -26.01 8.73 -7.89
CA LYS A 6 -26.34 9.26 -9.23
C LYS A 6 -25.16 9.41 -10.21
N PRO A 7 -23.93 9.80 -9.80
CA PRO A 7 -22.81 9.88 -10.74
C PRO A 7 -22.38 8.53 -11.33
N LEU A 8 -22.49 7.42 -10.62
CA LEU A 8 -22.00 6.12 -11.12
C LEU A 8 -22.92 5.53 -12.20
N GLN A 9 -24.22 5.84 -12.17
CA GLN A 9 -25.15 5.39 -13.20
C GLN A 9 -24.94 6.11 -14.53
N GLU A 10 -24.61 7.40 -14.46
CA GLU A 10 -24.35 8.25 -15.63
C GLU A 10 -23.08 7.81 -16.39
N VAL A 11 -22.04 7.42 -15.65
CA VAL A 11 -20.78 6.88 -16.21
C VAL A 11 -20.98 5.54 -16.92
N ILE A 12 -21.82 4.66 -16.39
CA ILE A 12 -22.13 3.34 -17.00
C ILE A 12 -22.98 3.52 -18.27
N LEU A 13 -23.92 4.46 -18.27
CA LEU A 13 -24.76 4.81 -19.42
C LEU A 13 -23.94 5.38 -20.60
N LEU A 14 -22.97 6.26 -20.32
CA LEU A 14 -22.11 6.86 -21.33
C LEU A 14 -21.14 5.85 -21.97
N ASN A 15 -20.69 4.84 -21.21
CA ASN A 15 -19.79 3.80 -21.72
C ASN A 15 -20.50 2.79 -22.65
N ARG A 16 -21.81 2.57 -22.47
CA ARG A 16 -22.62 1.68 -23.34
C ARG A 16 -22.98 2.31 -24.69
N ALA A 17 -22.96 3.63 -24.80
CA ALA A 17 -23.33 4.32 -26.03
C ALA A 17 -22.23 4.28 -27.11
N ASN A 18 -20.99 3.93 -26.78
CA ASN A 18 -19.84 3.90 -27.71
C ASN A 18 -19.65 5.21 -28.52
N ILE A 19 -20.08 6.35 -27.96
CA ILE A 19 -19.90 7.69 -28.52
C ILE A 19 -18.81 8.40 -27.71
N ILE A 20 -17.60 7.84 -27.57
CA ILE A 20 -16.32 8.59 -27.45
C ILE A 20 -15.18 7.60 -27.83
N ARG A 21 -14.45 7.90 -28.91
CA ARG A 21 -13.11 7.33 -29.17
C ARG A 21 -12.09 8.05 -28.24
N PRO A 22 -11.18 7.35 -27.53
CA PRO A 22 -10.53 7.81 -26.28
C PRO A 22 -9.20 8.57 -26.53
N PRO A 23 -8.46 9.12 -25.52
CA PRO A 23 -8.74 9.28 -24.07
C PRO A 23 -8.35 10.68 -23.52
N ILE A 24 -9.25 11.40 -22.83
CA ILE A 24 -8.83 12.53 -21.98
C ILE A 24 -9.44 12.42 -20.57
N ILE A 25 -10.71 11.99 -20.48
CA ILE A 25 -11.42 11.93 -19.19
C ILE A 25 -10.92 10.79 -18.28
N ILE A 26 -10.46 9.66 -18.85
CA ILE A 26 -9.86 8.59 -18.04
C ILE A 26 -8.45 8.93 -17.55
N THR A 27 -7.71 9.79 -18.24
CA THR A 27 -6.36 10.19 -17.81
C THR A 27 -6.44 11.16 -16.65
N GLU A 28 -7.32 12.16 -16.69
CA GLU A 28 -7.44 13.14 -15.60
C GLU A 28 -8.05 12.53 -14.33
N LEU A 29 -9.03 11.63 -14.46
CA LEU A 29 -9.52 10.82 -13.34
C LEU A 29 -8.48 9.80 -12.88
N ALA A 30 -7.75 9.12 -13.77
CA ALA A 30 -6.67 8.22 -13.37
C ALA A 30 -5.49 8.97 -12.74
N GLU A 31 -5.21 10.21 -13.12
CA GLU A 31 -4.21 11.09 -12.53
C GLU A 31 -4.69 11.67 -11.20
N PHE A 32 -5.98 11.94 -11.04
CA PHE A 32 -6.61 12.28 -9.77
C PHE A 32 -6.62 11.07 -8.81
N TYR A 33 -6.98 9.88 -9.28
CA TYR A 33 -6.89 8.63 -8.52
C TYR A 33 -5.43 8.22 -8.27
N ALA A 34 -4.52 8.46 -9.21
CA ALA A 34 -3.07 8.29 -9.01
C ALA A 34 -2.51 9.37 -8.09
N GLY A 35 -3.10 10.56 -8.05
CA GLY A 35 -2.80 11.65 -7.13
C GLY A 35 -3.25 11.32 -5.70
N LEU A 36 -4.47 10.79 -5.55
CA LEU A 36 -4.97 10.15 -4.32
C LEU A 36 -4.09 8.98 -3.90
N ARG A 37 -3.59 8.19 -4.86
CA ARG A 37 -2.59 7.12 -4.63
C ARG A 37 -1.21 7.69 -4.27
N ARG A 38 -0.83 8.89 -4.71
CA ARG A 38 0.45 9.56 -4.39
C ARG A 38 0.48 10.22 -3.01
N ILE A 39 -0.69 10.46 -2.39
CA ILE A 39 -0.78 10.93 -1.00
C ILE A 39 -0.51 9.78 0.00
N ALA A 40 -0.60 8.52 -0.44
CA ALA A 40 -0.35 7.35 0.42
C ALA A 40 0.23 6.17 -0.37
N MET A 41 1.45 6.30 -0.88
CA MET A 41 2.15 5.15 -1.43
C MET A 41 3.60 5.09 -0.98
N THR A 42 3.77 4.89 0.32
CA THR A 42 4.91 4.11 0.80
C THR A 42 4.73 2.71 0.22
N ASN A 43 5.50 2.34 -0.80
CA ASN A 43 5.46 0.99 -1.35
C ASN A 43 6.17 0.05 -0.36
N TYR A 44 5.44 -0.38 0.67
CA TYR A 44 5.94 -1.22 1.75
C TYR A 44 6.57 -2.53 1.24
N ASN A 45 6.09 -3.08 0.12
CA ASN A 45 6.71 -4.26 -0.48
C ASN A 45 8.15 -3.98 -0.94
N SER A 46 8.37 -2.87 -1.64
CA SER A 46 9.73 -2.48 -2.08
C SER A 46 10.66 -2.25 -0.89
N MET A 47 10.18 -1.57 0.16
CA MET A 47 10.95 -1.37 1.38
C MET A 47 11.32 -2.69 2.07
N LEU A 48 10.35 -3.62 2.17
CA LEU A 48 10.57 -4.95 2.75
C LEU A 48 11.53 -5.79 1.89
N ASP A 49 11.51 -5.65 0.58
CA ASP A 49 12.46 -6.30 -0.33
C ASP A 49 13.88 -5.76 -0.15
N GLN A 50 14.05 -4.44 0.03
CA GLN A 50 15.35 -3.83 0.33
C GLN A 50 15.90 -4.27 1.68
N LEU A 51 15.05 -4.37 2.71
CA LEU A 51 15.43 -4.93 4.01
C LEU A 51 15.90 -6.38 3.87
N LYS A 52 15.16 -7.20 3.12
CA LYS A 52 15.53 -8.59 2.84
C LYS A 52 16.84 -8.73 2.07
N ALA A 53 17.05 -7.88 1.07
CA ALA A 53 18.26 -7.85 0.26
C ALA A 53 19.48 -7.32 1.03
N GLY A 54 19.28 -6.75 2.22
CA GLY A 54 20.33 -6.08 2.99
C GLY A 54 20.74 -4.70 2.44
N GLU A 55 19.99 -4.18 1.46
CA GLU A 55 20.17 -2.82 0.93
C GLU A 55 19.78 -1.76 1.96
N LEU A 56 18.79 -2.07 2.80
CA LEU A 56 18.43 -1.30 3.98
C LEU A 56 18.70 -2.12 5.24
N SER A 57 19.44 -1.54 6.19
CA SER A 57 19.66 -2.18 7.49
C SER A 57 18.42 -2.10 8.39
N SER A 58 17.64 -1.02 8.29
CA SER A 58 16.42 -0.81 9.06
C SER A 58 15.45 0.14 8.36
N SER A 59 14.18 0.11 8.78
CA SER A 59 13.17 1.10 8.38
C SER A 59 12.27 1.48 9.55
N THR A 60 11.89 2.74 9.61
CA THR A 60 11.06 3.31 10.67
C THR A 60 9.63 3.48 10.18
N ILE A 61 8.67 2.86 10.88
CA ILE A 61 7.24 2.96 10.61
C ILE A 61 6.59 3.83 11.69
N GLN A 62 5.94 4.91 11.27
CA GLN A 62 5.22 5.79 12.19
C GLN A 62 3.90 5.19 12.63
N LYS A 63 3.38 5.69 13.77
CA LYS A 63 2.13 5.21 14.36
C LYS A 63 0.97 5.25 13.38
N GLU A 64 0.90 6.32 12.59
CA GLU A 64 -0.15 6.58 11.61
C GLU A 64 -0.13 5.58 10.44
N GLU A 65 1.05 5.02 10.14
CA GLU A 65 1.28 4.07 9.04
C GLU A 65 1.25 2.61 9.49
N PHE A 66 1.28 2.35 10.80
CA PHE A 66 1.51 1.02 11.35
C PHE A 66 0.48 -0.03 10.88
N LEU A 67 -0.80 0.33 10.82
CA LEU A 67 -1.86 -0.61 10.43
C LEU A 67 -1.76 -0.97 8.94
N ASP A 68 -1.50 0.01 8.08
CA ASP A 68 -1.35 -0.20 6.64
C ASP A 68 -0.09 -1.00 6.33
N PHE A 69 1.04 -0.66 6.97
CA PHE A 69 2.28 -1.42 6.90
C PHE A 69 2.09 -2.87 7.37
N ARG A 70 1.43 -3.08 8.51
CA ARG A 70 1.23 -4.42 9.09
C ARG A 70 0.42 -5.31 8.15
N ALA A 71 -0.60 -4.79 7.49
CA ALA A 71 -1.40 -5.55 6.54
C ALA A 71 -0.54 -6.10 5.39
N VAL A 72 0.43 -5.31 4.89
CA VAL A 72 1.38 -5.75 3.87
C VAL A 72 2.40 -6.74 4.43
N LEU A 73 2.98 -6.46 5.61
CA LEU A 73 3.99 -7.31 6.23
C LEU A 73 3.48 -8.73 6.46
N ILE A 74 2.31 -8.90 7.10
CA ILE A 74 1.80 -10.24 7.46
C ILE A 74 1.36 -11.07 6.26
N ALA A 75 1.13 -10.43 5.11
CA ALA A 75 0.77 -11.12 3.87
C ALA A 75 1.98 -11.77 3.18
N ARG A 76 3.22 -11.38 3.55
CA ARG A 76 4.43 -11.97 2.97
C ARG A 76 4.72 -13.35 3.54
N PRO A 77 5.21 -14.30 2.72
CA PRO A 77 5.59 -15.64 3.22
C PRO A 77 6.79 -15.61 4.19
N ASP A 78 7.67 -14.60 4.07
CA ASP A 78 8.88 -14.42 4.88
C ASP A 78 8.67 -13.48 6.08
N PHE A 79 7.44 -13.13 6.44
CA PHE A 79 7.16 -12.11 7.48
C PHE A 79 7.82 -12.41 8.84
N LYS A 80 8.05 -13.70 9.18
CA LYS A 80 8.67 -14.13 10.43
C LYS A 80 10.14 -13.69 10.59
N HIS A 81 10.79 -13.39 9.48
CA HIS A 81 12.17 -12.90 9.42
C HIS A 81 12.28 -11.40 9.73
N PHE A 82 11.17 -10.66 9.68
CA PHE A 82 11.14 -9.25 10.05
C PHE A 82 10.96 -9.09 11.56
N LYS A 83 11.79 -8.25 12.18
CA LYS A 83 11.72 -7.92 13.60
C LYS A 83 11.38 -6.47 13.79
N GLY A 84 10.29 -6.20 14.50
CA GLY A 84 9.87 -4.85 14.89
C GLY A 84 10.26 -4.55 16.33
N ALA A 85 11.01 -3.47 16.56
CA ALA A 85 11.27 -2.89 17.87
C ALA A 85 10.39 -1.65 18.04
N ALA A 86 9.46 -1.69 19.01
CA ALA A 86 8.56 -0.58 19.29
C ALA A 86 9.21 0.45 20.23
N PHE A 87 9.00 1.73 19.94
CA PHE A 87 9.54 2.87 20.68
C PHE A 87 8.42 3.77 21.22
N HIS A 88 8.82 4.77 22.01
CA HIS A 88 7.92 5.84 22.46
C HIS A 88 7.24 6.53 21.26
N HIS A 89 6.04 7.07 21.51
CA HIS A 89 5.20 7.73 20.50
C HIS A 89 4.63 6.80 19.40
N GLY A 90 4.76 5.48 19.55
CA GLY A 90 4.13 4.51 18.66
C GLY A 90 4.89 4.26 17.35
N THR A 91 6.14 4.71 17.28
CA THR A 91 7.06 4.41 16.18
C THR A 91 7.63 3.00 16.35
N THR A 92 7.78 2.26 15.25
CA THR A 92 8.37 0.91 15.24
C THR A 92 9.51 0.84 14.22
N ILE A 93 10.67 0.34 14.62
CA ILE A 93 11.81 0.12 13.72
C ILE A 93 11.83 -1.35 13.31
N TYR A 94 11.84 -1.62 12.01
CA TYR A 94 11.90 -2.95 11.43
C TYR A 94 13.29 -3.26 10.87
N THR A 95 13.76 -4.47 11.11
CA THR A 95 14.96 -5.07 10.51
C THR A 95 14.63 -6.46 9.94
N TYR A 96 15.49 -6.98 9.07
CA TYR A 96 15.38 -8.34 8.54
C TYR A 96 16.49 -9.24 9.11
N GLN A 97 16.15 -10.46 9.51
CA GLN A 97 17.08 -11.47 10.02
C GLN A 97 16.88 -12.79 9.27
N GLU A 98 17.94 -13.30 8.66
CA GLU A 98 17.91 -14.54 7.87
C GLU A 98 17.59 -15.76 8.75
N GLU A 99 18.07 -15.78 9.99
CA GLU A 99 17.65 -16.75 10.99
C GLU A 99 16.29 -16.33 11.60
N ALA A 100 15.24 -17.10 11.31
CA ALA A 100 13.99 -16.98 12.05
C ALA A 100 14.25 -17.29 13.52
N ALA A 101 13.84 -16.40 14.43
CA ALA A 101 14.10 -16.56 15.86
C ALA A 101 13.78 -17.98 16.34
N ASN A 102 14.83 -18.75 16.59
CA ASN A 102 14.75 -19.99 17.34
C ASN A 102 14.38 -19.61 18.77
N ASN A 103 13.22 -20.08 19.22
CA ASN A 103 12.88 -20.03 20.63
C ASN A 103 13.92 -20.88 21.37
N LEU A 104 14.79 -20.23 22.15
CA LEU A 104 15.57 -20.85 23.22
C LEU A 104 14.70 -21.03 24.46
#